data_AF-A0A975STZ2-F1
#
_entry.id   AF-A0A975STZ2-F1
#
_cell.length_a   1.000
_cell.length_b   1.000
_cell.length_c   1.000
_cell.angle_alpha   90.00
_cell.angle_beta   90.00
_cell.angle_gamma   90.00
#
_symmetry.space_group_name_H-M   'P 1'
#
loop_
_entity.id
_entity.type
_entity.pdbx_description
1 polymer ?
#
loop_
_entity_poly.entity_id
_entity_poly.type
_entity_poly.pdbx_seq_one_letter_code
_entity_poly.pdbx_strand_id
1 'polypeptide(L)'
;MSKPFLILSSRADAGPAASEAEAVPRIAGLGAGEYRWVRMEQVGLPAIDLDEWSGIIMCGSPFDVGRAEEDKPEIQKRIEARLHADLYPRILEASFPFLGICYGLGTLTVHLGGAMDSAHGEEISAPLLHLSDKGAADPLSAGLPRAFHSYVGHHEGVARLGEGATVLVTGQACPIHMVRYGDAAWCTQFHPELDLAGIENRIDNYAGRYYEAARAKEIRAMVRSVNVSPCHSVLSTFVRLHRR
;
A
#
# COMPACT_ATOMS: atom_id res chain seq x y z
N MET A 1 26.55 -5.48 -8.83
CA MET A 1 25.79 -4.43 -8.12
C MET A 1 24.48 -5.05 -7.71
N SER A 2 23.94 -4.71 -6.54
CA SER A 2 22.63 -5.22 -6.11
C SER A 2 21.54 -4.77 -7.08
N LYS A 3 20.56 -5.63 -7.37
CA LYS A 3 19.41 -5.28 -8.23
C LYS A 3 18.56 -4.20 -7.55
N PRO A 4 18.07 -3.17 -8.27
CA PRO A 4 17.22 -2.14 -7.68
C PRO A 4 15.84 -2.69 -7.29
N PHE A 5 15.08 -1.90 -6.52
CA PHE A 5 13.65 -2.11 -6.29
C PHE A 5 12.81 -1.34 -7.33
N LEU A 6 11.68 -1.92 -7.73
CA LEU A 6 10.71 -1.22 -8.56
C LEU A 6 9.61 -0.63 -7.67
N ILE A 7 9.42 0.68 -7.73
CA ILE A 7 8.33 1.37 -7.03
C ILE A 7 7.26 1.74 -8.07
N LEU A 8 6.05 1.24 -7.91
CA LEU A 8 4.90 1.49 -8.77
C LEU A 8 3.93 2.44 -8.06
N SER A 9 3.57 3.56 -8.70
CA SER A 9 2.60 4.54 -8.18
C SER A 9 1.52 4.83 -9.20
N SER A 10 0.33 5.23 -8.77
CA SER A 10 -0.79 5.62 -9.65
C SER A 10 -1.48 6.91 -9.20
N ARG A 11 -0.71 7.91 -8.71
CA ARG A 11 -1.25 9.19 -8.23
C ARG A 11 -1.04 10.32 -9.24
N ALA A 12 -2.14 10.90 -9.73
CA ALA A 12 -2.09 12.02 -10.67
C ALA A 12 -1.80 13.37 -9.98
N ASP A 13 -2.27 13.57 -8.75
CA ASP A 13 -2.11 14.82 -8.01
C ASP A 13 -0.62 15.08 -7.69
N ALA A 14 -0.07 16.20 -8.19
CA ALA A 14 1.36 16.48 -8.13
C ALA A 14 1.93 16.56 -6.71
N GLY A 15 1.19 17.13 -5.75
CA GLY A 15 1.60 17.24 -4.35
C GLY A 15 1.78 15.86 -3.69
N PRO A 16 0.70 15.05 -3.60
CA PRO A 16 0.78 13.70 -3.04
C PRO A 16 1.77 12.79 -3.79
N ALA A 17 1.87 12.90 -5.13
CA ALA A 17 2.83 12.12 -5.90
C ALA A 17 4.28 12.49 -5.57
N ALA A 18 4.61 13.79 -5.45
CA ALA A 18 5.94 14.23 -5.07
C ALA A 18 6.29 13.83 -3.63
N SER A 19 5.34 13.97 -2.70
CA SER A 19 5.51 13.53 -1.32
C SER A 19 5.78 12.03 -1.22
N GLU A 20 5.08 11.21 -2.01
CA GLU A 20 5.32 9.76 -2.05
C GLU A 20 6.68 9.41 -2.66
N ALA A 21 7.07 10.09 -3.74
CA ALA A 21 8.36 9.90 -4.42
C ALA A 21 9.55 10.13 -3.48
N GLU A 22 9.41 11.04 -2.53
CA GLU A 22 10.41 11.33 -1.50
C GLU A 22 10.31 10.35 -0.33
N ALA A 23 9.10 10.11 0.17
CA ALA A 23 8.89 9.37 1.42
C ALA A 23 9.16 7.87 1.28
N VAL A 24 8.67 7.22 0.21
CA VAL A 24 8.80 5.76 0.05
C VAL A 24 10.26 5.30 0.05
N PRO A 25 11.15 5.79 -0.83
CA PRO A 25 12.54 5.35 -0.83
C PRO A 25 13.27 5.73 0.47
N ARG A 26 13.02 6.92 1.03
CA ARG A 26 13.63 7.35 2.29
C ARG A 26 13.25 6.44 3.46
N ILE A 27 11.96 6.16 3.63
CA ILE A 27 11.46 5.31 4.73
C ILE A 27 11.87 3.85 4.53
N ALA A 28 11.91 3.38 3.28
CA ALA A 28 12.36 2.04 2.95
C ALA A 28 13.90 1.87 3.07
N GLY A 29 14.66 2.95 3.26
CA GLY A 29 16.12 2.90 3.35
C GLY A 29 16.81 2.64 2.00
N LEU A 30 16.23 3.17 0.92
CA LEU A 30 16.76 3.07 -0.45
C LEU A 30 17.51 4.35 -0.82
N GLY A 31 18.77 4.19 -1.21
CA GLY A 31 19.61 5.26 -1.75
C GLY A 31 19.39 5.51 -3.25
N ALA A 32 20.07 6.52 -3.77
CA ALA A 32 20.05 6.82 -5.20
C ALA A 32 20.58 5.62 -6.01
N GLY A 33 19.84 5.23 -7.05
CA GLY A 33 20.18 4.08 -7.91
C GLY A 33 19.73 2.72 -7.36
N GLU A 34 19.24 2.65 -6.13
CA GLU A 34 18.71 1.41 -5.53
C GLU A 34 17.22 1.17 -5.85
N TYR A 35 16.60 2.11 -6.55
CA TYR A 35 15.21 2.00 -6.97
C TYR A 35 14.98 2.66 -8.33
N ARG A 36 13.92 2.24 -9.00
CA ARG A 36 13.32 2.96 -10.13
C ARG A 36 11.85 3.18 -9.82
N TRP A 37 11.37 4.40 -10.06
CA TRP A 37 10.00 4.80 -9.78
C TRP A 37 9.21 4.94 -11.08
N VAL A 38 8.05 4.31 -11.15
CA VAL A 38 7.17 4.31 -12.32
C VAL A 38 5.79 4.83 -11.91
N ARG A 39 5.35 5.88 -12.61
CA ARG A 39 4.02 6.47 -12.50
C ARG A 39 3.06 5.81 -13.50
N MET A 40 2.39 4.75 -13.05
CA MET A 40 1.51 3.94 -13.88
C MET A 40 0.33 4.73 -14.45
N GLU A 41 -0.13 5.79 -13.78
CA GLU A 41 -1.20 6.64 -14.30
C GLU A 41 -0.74 7.50 -15.49
N GLN A 42 0.58 7.66 -15.70
CA GLN A 42 1.14 8.33 -16.88
C GLN A 42 1.44 7.37 -18.02
N VAL A 43 1.99 6.19 -17.71
CA VAL A 43 2.56 5.29 -18.74
C VAL A 43 1.89 3.92 -18.82
N GLY A 44 0.91 3.64 -17.96
CA GLY A 44 0.40 2.29 -17.73
C GLY A 44 1.37 1.42 -16.93
N LEU A 45 1.08 0.13 -16.79
CA LEU A 45 2.03 -0.82 -16.25
C LEU A 45 3.00 -1.25 -17.38
N PRO A 46 4.30 -0.93 -17.29
CA PRO A 46 5.26 -1.37 -18.31
C PRO A 46 5.46 -2.88 -18.25
N ALA A 47 6.10 -3.45 -19.29
CA ALA A 47 6.60 -4.81 -19.19
C ALA A 47 7.67 -4.87 -18.09
N ILE A 48 7.53 -5.82 -17.17
CA ILE A 48 8.44 -6.00 -16.02
C ILE A 48 9.13 -7.34 -16.20
N ASP A 49 10.46 -7.31 -16.33
CA ASP A 49 11.28 -8.51 -16.15
C ASP A 49 11.67 -8.64 -14.67
N LEU A 50 11.14 -9.65 -13.98
CA LEU A 50 11.40 -9.87 -12.56
C LEU A 50 12.89 -10.07 -12.26
N ASP A 51 13.69 -10.53 -13.23
CA ASP A 51 15.12 -10.72 -13.06
C ASP A 51 15.90 -9.41 -12.98
N GLU A 52 15.31 -8.25 -13.29
CA GLU A 52 15.97 -6.97 -13.10
C GLU A 52 15.87 -6.42 -11.67
N TRP A 53 15.06 -7.04 -10.79
CA TRP A 53 14.64 -6.41 -9.54
C TRP A 53 14.92 -7.26 -8.29
N SER A 54 15.17 -6.58 -7.18
CA SER A 54 15.19 -7.19 -5.84
C SER A 54 13.78 -7.42 -5.28
N GLY A 55 12.83 -6.57 -5.66
CA GLY A 55 11.45 -6.62 -5.22
C GLY A 55 10.62 -5.47 -5.80
N ILE A 56 9.30 -5.57 -5.67
CA ILE A 56 8.35 -4.55 -6.13
C ILE A 56 7.60 -3.97 -4.92
N ILE A 57 7.51 -2.64 -4.85
CA ILE A 57 6.66 -1.90 -3.91
C ILE A 57 5.59 -1.20 -4.74
N MET A 58 4.32 -1.55 -4.54
CA MET A 58 3.19 -0.89 -5.18
C MET A 58 2.49 0.02 -4.19
N CYS A 59 2.57 1.31 -4.45
CA CYS A 59 1.97 2.34 -3.63
C CYS A 59 0.44 2.38 -3.75
N GLY A 60 -0.20 3.19 -2.89
CA GLY A 60 -1.62 3.44 -2.97
C GLY A 60 -2.03 4.26 -4.21
N SER A 61 -3.34 4.35 -4.42
CA SER A 61 -3.96 4.98 -5.59
C SER A 61 -5.21 5.75 -5.16
N PRO A 62 -5.65 6.77 -5.91
CA PRO A 62 -7.00 7.33 -5.77
C PRO A 62 -8.10 6.43 -6.37
N PHE A 63 -7.74 5.29 -6.94
CA PHE A 63 -8.67 4.35 -7.57
C PHE A 63 -9.38 3.45 -6.56
N ASP A 64 -10.66 3.20 -6.81
CA ASP A 64 -11.48 2.22 -6.10
C ASP A 64 -11.51 0.91 -6.91
N VAL A 65 -11.05 -0.20 -6.34
CA VAL A 65 -10.95 -1.50 -7.01
C VAL A 65 -12.30 -2.21 -7.07
N GLY A 66 -13.12 -2.08 -6.02
CA GLY A 66 -14.43 -2.72 -5.90
C GLY A 66 -15.55 -2.04 -6.69
N ARG A 67 -15.28 -0.87 -7.27
CA ARG A 67 -16.18 -0.17 -8.18
C ARG A 67 -16.53 -1.02 -9.41
N ALA A 68 -17.75 -0.88 -9.92
CA ALA A 68 -18.19 -1.53 -11.15
C ALA A 68 -17.26 -1.18 -12.33
N GLU A 69 -16.98 -2.13 -13.21
CA GLU A 69 -15.97 -1.99 -14.25
C GLU A 69 -16.30 -0.81 -15.17
N GLU A 70 -17.55 -0.62 -15.55
CA GLU A 70 -18.03 0.50 -16.36
C GLU A 70 -17.71 1.88 -15.78
N ASP A 71 -17.65 2.00 -14.45
CA ASP A 71 -17.43 3.27 -13.74
C ASP A 71 -15.94 3.57 -13.48
N LYS A 72 -15.05 2.62 -13.77
CA LYS A 72 -13.60 2.81 -13.59
C LYS A 72 -13.02 3.69 -14.71
N PRO A 73 -12.10 4.62 -14.39
CA PRO A 73 -11.32 5.32 -15.41
C PRO A 73 -10.56 4.35 -16.31
N GLU A 74 -10.48 4.64 -17.61
CA GLU A 74 -9.79 3.78 -18.58
C GLU A 74 -8.32 3.49 -18.23
N ILE A 75 -7.65 4.43 -17.56
CA ILE A 75 -6.28 4.20 -17.08
C ILE A 75 -6.21 3.13 -15.99
N GLN A 76 -7.17 3.10 -15.06
CA GLN A 76 -7.26 2.08 -14.02
C GLN A 76 -7.48 0.70 -14.66
N LYS A 77 -8.44 0.59 -15.58
CA LYS A 77 -8.74 -0.66 -16.30
C LYS A 77 -7.50 -1.23 -16.99
N ARG A 78 -6.73 -0.39 -17.69
CA ARG A 78 -5.49 -0.82 -18.37
C ARG A 78 -4.42 -1.30 -17.40
N ILE A 79 -4.27 -0.63 -16.25
CA ILE A 79 -3.33 -1.05 -15.20
C ILE A 79 -3.76 -2.40 -14.63
N GLU A 80 -5.02 -2.52 -14.18
CA GLU A 80 -5.55 -3.74 -13.57
C GLU A 80 -5.51 -4.92 -14.54
N ALA A 81 -5.90 -4.74 -15.80
CA ALA A 81 -5.81 -5.78 -16.81
C ALA A 81 -4.39 -6.35 -16.93
N ARG A 82 -3.36 -5.49 -16.92
CA ARG A 82 -1.97 -5.96 -17.00
C ARG A 82 -1.47 -6.56 -15.68
N LEU A 83 -1.92 -6.04 -14.54
CA LEU A 83 -1.64 -6.65 -13.24
C LEU A 83 -2.15 -8.09 -13.18
N HIS A 84 -3.41 -8.31 -13.57
CA HIS A 84 -4.05 -9.61 -13.53
C HIS A 84 -3.52 -10.59 -14.60
N ALA A 85 -3.24 -10.10 -15.81
CA ALA A 85 -2.85 -10.97 -16.93
C ALA A 85 -1.36 -11.32 -16.98
N ASP A 86 -0.50 -10.52 -16.33
CA ASP A 86 0.96 -10.63 -16.48
C ASP A 86 1.68 -10.60 -15.12
N LEU A 87 1.58 -9.49 -14.38
CA LEU A 87 2.44 -9.28 -13.22
C LEU A 87 2.13 -10.24 -12.05
N TYR A 88 0.87 -10.35 -11.64
CA TYR A 88 0.51 -11.17 -10.47
C TYR A 88 0.74 -12.66 -10.65
N PRO A 89 0.37 -13.29 -11.79
CA PRO A 89 0.69 -14.70 -12.02
C PRO A 89 2.19 -14.99 -11.84
N ARG A 90 3.05 -14.15 -12.43
CA ARG A 90 4.50 -14.31 -12.36
C ARG A 90 5.06 -14.08 -10.96
N ILE A 91 4.55 -13.09 -10.23
CA ILE A 91 4.96 -12.82 -8.85
C ILE A 91 4.60 -14.00 -7.95
N LEU A 92 3.39 -14.53 -8.08
CA LEU A 92 2.90 -15.64 -7.27
C LEU A 92 3.63 -16.94 -7.59
N GLU A 93 3.79 -17.27 -8.87
CA GLU A 93 4.49 -18.48 -9.33
C GLU A 93 5.96 -18.48 -8.90
N ALA A 94 6.66 -17.36 -9.06
CA ALA A 94 8.08 -17.25 -8.70
C ALA A 94 8.32 -16.99 -7.21
N SER A 95 7.27 -16.85 -6.39
CA SER A 95 7.36 -16.32 -5.02
C SER A 95 8.24 -15.05 -4.97
N PHE A 96 7.97 -14.14 -5.89
CA PHE A 96 8.75 -12.92 -6.06
C PHE A 96 8.39 -11.89 -4.98
N PRO A 97 9.36 -11.18 -4.37
CA PRO A 97 9.08 -10.18 -3.34
C PRO A 97 8.17 -9.05 -3.83
N PHE A 98 6.98 -8.96 -3.27
CA PHE A 98 5.99 -7.93 -3.56
C PHE A 98 5.41 -7.33 -2.28
N LEU A 99 5.35 -6.00 -2.22
CA LEU A 99 4.66 -5.26 -1.16
C LEU A 99 3.63 -4.31 -1.78
N GLY A 100 2.35 -4.64 -1.63
CA GLY A 100 1.22 -3.79 -2.01
C GLY A 100 0.77 -2.88 -0.86
N ILE A 101 0.49 -1.62 -1.15
CA ILE A 101 -0.01 -0.64 -0.18
C ILE A 101 -1.36 -0.12 -0.68
N CYS A 102 -2.39 -0.22 0.15
CA CYS A 102 -3.77 0.16 -0.10
C CYS A 102 -4.32 -0.40 -1.42
N TYR A 103 -4.09 0.29 -2.54
CA TYR A 103 -4.46 -0.17 -3.88
C TYR A 103 -3.91 -1.56 -4.21
N GLY A 104 -2.64 -1.82 -3.88
CA GLY A 104 -2.02 -3.14 -4.10
C GLY A 104 -2.65 -4.26 -3.26
N LEU A 105 -3.25 -3.96 -2.11
CA LEU A 105 -4.06 -4.91 -1.34
C LEU A 105 -5.33 -5.26 -2.10
N GLY A 106 -6.05 -4.25 -2.60
CA GLY A 106 -7.30 -4.45 -3.31
C GLY A 106 -7.14 -5.26 -4.59
N THR A 107 -6.22 -4.84 -5.46
CA THR A 107 -6.02 -5.49 -6.77
C THR A 107 -5.49 -6.92 -6.64
N LEU A 108 -4.56 -7.20 -5.71
CA LEU A 108 -4.09 -8.56 -5.49
C LEU A 108 -5.17 -9.44 -4.83
N THR A 109 -5.96 -8.89 -3.90
CA THR A 109 -7.06 -9.62 -3.27
C THR A 109 -8.11 -10.03 -4.30
N VAL A 110 -8.50 -9.12 -5.19
CA VAL A 110 -9.44 -9.42 -6.29
C VAL A 110 -8.85 -10.44 -7.27
N HIS A 111 -7.55 -10.33 -7.60
CA HIS A 111 -6.88 -11.31 -8.46
C HIS A 111 -6.99 -12.74 -7.91
N LEU A 112 -6.94 -12.89 -6.60
CA LEU A 112 -7.03 -14.17 -5.89
C LEU A 112 -8.46 -14.56 -5.52
N GLY A 113 -9.48 -13.98 -6.17
CA GLY A 113 -10.90 -14.33 -5.98
C GLY A 113 -11.59 -13.67 -4.78
N GLY A 114 -10.89 -12.76 -4.09
CA GLY A 114 -11.44 -11.92 -3.04
C GLY A 114 -12.33 -10.79 -3.57
N ALA A 115 -12.73 -9.89 -2.69
CA ALA A 115 -13.54 -8.71 -3.03
C ALA A 115 -13.23 -7.53 -2.11
N MET A 116 -13.34 -6.32 -2.66
CA MET A 116 -13.29 -5.05 -1.94
C MET A 116 -14.68 -4.43 -1.93
N ASP A 117 -15.04 -3.73 -0.85
CA ASP A 117 -16.24 -2.91 -0.78
C ASP A 117 -16.04 -1.69 0.14
N SER A 118 -17.06 -0.84 0.26
CA SER A 118 -17.03 0.36 1.08
C SER A 118 -17.49 0.17 2.53
N ALA A 119 -17.80 -1.06 2.96
CA ALA A 119 -18.32 -1.32 4.31
C ALA A 119 -17.29 -1.01 5.41
N HIS A 120 -16.00 -1.03 5.04
CA HIS A 120 -14.88 -0.84 5.94
C HIS A 120 -14.01 0.39 5.58
N GLY A 121 -14.56 1.36 4.84
CA GLY A 121 -13.84 2.59 4.53
C GLY A 121 -13.48 3.39 5.78
N GLU A 122 -12.30 3.99 5.78
CA GLU A 122 -11.81 4.85 6.87
C GLU A 122 -11.40 6.21 6.32
N GLU A 123 -11.96 7.27 6.91
CA GLU A 123 -11.45 8.63 6.69
C GLU A 123 -10.01 8.76 7.19
N ILE A 124 -9.36 9.89 6.84
CA ILE A 124 -8.01 10.21 7.30
C ILE A 124 -7.96 10.16 8.83
N SER A 125 -7.27 9.15 9.34
CA SER A 125 -7.16 8.86 10.77
C SER A 125 -5.87 8.11 11.10
N ALA A 126 -5.63 7.87 12.39
CA ALA A 126 -4.49 7.11 12.89
C ALA A 126 -4.95 6.01 13.88
N PRO A 127 -5.71 5.00 13.42
CA PRO A 127 -6.25 3.95 14.28
C PRO A 127 -5.16 3.14 14.97
N LEU A 128 -5.50 2.53 16.10
CA LEU A 128 -4.67 1.51 16.75
C LEU A 128 -4.90 0.17 16.02
N LEU A 129 -3.81 -0.41 15.54
CA LEU A 129 -3.78 -1.67 14.81
C LEU A 129 -3.12 -2.76 15.66
N HIS A 130 -3.48 -4.01 15.42
CA HIS A 130 -3.03 -5.14 16.20
C HIS A 130 -2.42 -6.24 15.32
N LEU A 131 -1.25 -6.73 15.69
CA LEU A 131 -0.69 -7.95 15.09
C LEU A 131 -1.51 -9.16 15.53
N SER A 132 -1.92 -9.99 14.56
CA SER A 132 -2.36 -11.36 14.83
C SER A 132 -1.18 -12.19 15.34
N ASP A 133 -1.43 -13.39 15.86
CA ASP A 133 -0.32 -14.30 16.23
C ASP A 133 0.52 -14.71 15.03
N LYS A 134 -0.09 -14.83 13.85
CA LYS A 134 0.63 -15.05 12.60
C LYS A 134 1.44 -13.82 12.20
N GLY A 135 0.89 -12.61 12.39
CA GLY A 135 1.60 -11.35 12.19
C GLY A 135 2.83 -11.23 13.08
N ALA A 136 2.70 -11.54 14.37
CA ALA A 136 3.81 -11.48 15.31
C ALA A 136 4.95 -12.47 14.99
N ALA A 137 4.66 -13.54 14.25
CA ALA A 137 5.64 -14.53 13.78
C ALA A 137 6.15 -14.26 12.35
N ASP A 138 5.59 -13.28 11.64
CA ASP A 138 5.91 -13.04 10.24
C ASP A 138 7.23 -12.25 10.09
N PRO A 139 8.15 -12.66 9.19
CA PRO A 139 9.42 -11.97 8.98
C PRO A 139 9.27 -10.48 8.65
N LEU A 140 8.22 -10.11 7.92
CA LEU A 140 8.00 -8.71 7.53
C LEU A 140 7.57 -7.84 8.70
N SER A 141 6.98 -8.45 9.74
CA SER A 141 6.54 -7.74 10.95
C SER A 141 7.60 -7.75 12.07
N ALA A 142 8.81 -8.23 11.78
CA ALA A 142 9.89 -8.31 12.75
C ALA A 142 10.22 -6.92 13.33
N GLY A 143 10.04 -6.78 14.65
CA GLY A 143 10.28 -5.52 15.38
C GLY A 143 9.07 -4.60 15.49
N LEU A 144 7.94 -4.90 14.85
CA LEU A 144 6.69 -4.18 15.14
C LEU A 144 6.14 -4.59 16.52
N PRO A 145 5.68 -3.63 17.34
CA PRO A 145 5.00 -3.94 18.59
C PRO A 145 3.65 -4.60 18.29
N ARG A 146 3.14 -5.39 19.26
CA ARG A 146 1.84 -6.09 19.15
C ARG A 146 0.67 -5.17 18.83
N ALA A 147 0.75 -3.92 19.26
CA ALA A 147 -0.18 -2.86 18.88
C ALA A 147 0.60 -1.62 18.45
N PHE A 148 0.21 -1.00 17.34
CA PHE A 148 0.85 0.21 16.81
C PHE A 148 -0.18 1.08 16.09
N HIS A 149 0.11 2.36 15.96
CA HIS A 149 -0.68 3.25 15.12
C HIS A 149 -0.08 3.35 13.72
N SER A 150 -0.95 3.56 12.74
CA SER A 150 -0.56 3.95 11.39
C SER A 150 -1.61 4.88 10.81
N TYR A 151 -1.22 5.73 9.87
CA TYR A 151 -2.18 6.51 9.11
C TYR A 151 -2.97 5.62 8.14
N VAL A 152 -4.25 5.95 8.01
CA VAL A 152 -5.20 5.38 7.06
C VAL A 152 -5.95 6.50 6.33
N GLY A 153 -6.65 6.16 5.26
CA GLY A 153 -7.43 7.07 4.44
C GLY A 153 -7.82 6.37 3.15
N HIS A 154 -8.90 5.60 3.18
CA HIS A 154 -9.33 4.71 2.11
C HIS A 154 -10.85 4.59 2.06
N HIS A 155 -11.42 4.50 0.86
CA HIS A 155 -12.86 4.32 0.69
C HIS A 155 -13.29 2.86 0.82
N GLU A 156 -12.37 1.93 0.53
CA GLU A 156 -12.64 0.51 0.44
C GLU A 156 -11.75 -0.31 1.37
N GLY A 157 -12.34 -1.37 1.92
CA GLY A 157 -11.63 -2.42 2.64
C GLY A 157 -11.92 -3.80 2.05
N VAL A 158 -11.19 -4.80 2.51
CA VAL A 158 -11.37 -6.18 2.07
C VAL A 158 -12.68 -6.74 2.62
N ALA A 159 -13.65 -6.95 1.74
CA ALA A 159 -14.94 -7.58 2.03
C ALA A 159 -14.82 -9.11 2.12
N ARG A 160 -13.99 -9.68 1.25
CA ARG A 160 -13.68 -11.11 1.21
C ARG A 160 -12.21 -11.30 0.85
N LEU A 161 -11.50 -12.07 1.69
CA LEU A 161 -10.12 -12.44 1.41
C LEU A 161 -10.01 -13.28 0.13
N GLY A 162 -8.91 -13.08 -0.59
CA GLY A 162 -8.51 -13.98 -1.68
C GLY A 162 -8.00 -15.31 -1.13
N GLU A 163 -7.91 -16.31 -2.00
CA GLU A 163 -7.38 -17.62 -1.65
C GLU A 163 -5.93 -17.52 -1.13
N GLY A 164 -5.61 -18.33 -0.12
CA GLY A 164 -4.26 -18.39 0.45
C GLY A 164 -3.87 -17.21 1.36
N ALA A 165 -4.80 -16.30 1.67
CA ALA A 165 -4.52 -15.16 2.53
C ALA A 165 -4.19 -15.57 3.96
N THR A 166 -3.13 -14.99 4.50
CA THR A 166 -2.81 -15.00 5.93
C THR A 166 -2.94 -13.60 6.49
N VAL A 167 -3.90 -13.36 7.39
CA VAL A 167 -4.08 -12.05 8.05
C VAL A 167 -3.01 -11.83 9.11
N LEU A 168 -2.26 -10.74 8.98
CA LEU A 168 -1.13 -10.37 9.83
C LEU A 168 -1.46 -9.21 10.77
N VAL A 169 -2.23 -8.22 10.30
CA VAL A 169 -2.62 -7.04 11.09
C VAL A 169 -4.12 -6.82 10.94
N THR A 170 -4.78 -6.55 12.05
CA THR A 170 -6.23 -6.24 12.13
C THR A 170 -6.46 -4.89 12.80
N GLY A 171 -7.67 -4.35 12.64
CA GLY A 171 -8.12 -3.08 13.21
C GLY A 171 -9.60 -3.17 13.59
N GLN A 172 -10.08 -2.15 14.29
CA GLN A 172 -11.46 -2.14 14.79
C GLN A 172 -12.48 -1.76 13.70
N ALA A 173 -12.21 -0.70 12.93
CA ALA A 173 -13.12 -0.23 11.87
C ALA A 173 -12.94 -1.05 10.57
N CYS A 174 -11.69 -1.31 10.19
CA CYS A 174 -11.33 -2.21 9.11
C CYS A 174 -10.71 -3.49 9.68
N PRO A 175 -11.29 -4.68 9.47
CA PRO A 175 -10.80 -5.91 10.08
C PRO A 175 -9.47 -6.40 9.49
N ILE A 176 -9.09 -5.94 8.31
CA ILE A 176 -7.96 -6.47 7.53
C ILE A 176 -7.03 -5.32 7.15
N HIS A 177 -5.91 -5.21 7.86
CA HIS A 177 -4.93 -4.16 7.65
C HIS A 177 -3.61 -4.63 7.05
N MET A 178 -3.29 -5.91 7.18
CA MET A 178 -2.15 -6.51 6.49
C MET A 178 -2.39 -7.98 6.26
N VAL A 179 -2.05 -8.45 5.06
CA VAL A 179 -2.13 -9.86 4.67
C VAL A 179 -0.85 -10.28 3.98
N ARG A 180 -0.55 -11.58 4.04
CA ARG A 180 0.43 -12.23 3.18
C ARG A 180 -0.26 -13.28 2.31
N TYR A 181 0.12 -13.33 1.05
CA TYR A 181 -0.22 -14.36 0.07
C TYR A 181 1.05 -15.11 -0.32
N GLY A 182 1.01 -16.44 -0.26
CA GLY A 182 2.21 -17.27 -0.48
C GLY A 182 3.34 -16.89 0.49
N ASP A 183 4.58 -16.98 0.03
CA ASP A 183 5.75 -16.76 0.88
C ASP A 183 6.34 -15.33 0.79
N ALA A 184 6.01 -14.60 -0.28
CA ALA A 184 6.73 -13.37 -0.64
C ALA A 184 5.84 -12.20 -1.12
N ALA A 185 4.51 -12.31 -1.06
CA ALA A 185 3.61 -11.22 -1.42
C ALA A 185 2.86 -10.73 -0.18
N TRP A 186 3.17 -9.51 0.27
CA TRP A 186 2.49 -8.85 1.38
C TRP A 186 1.69 -7.66 0.89
N CYS A 187 0.58 -7.40 1.54
CA CYS A 187 -0.22 -6.21 1.28
C CYS A 187 -0.66 -5.55 2.57
N THR A 188 -0.69 -4.23 2.59
CA THR A 188 -1.15 -3.40 3.71
C THR A 188 -2.33 -2.53 3.29
N GLN A 189 -3.32 -2.35 4.16
CA GLN A 189 -4.38 -1.34 4.00
C GLN A 189 -3.93 0.00 4.60
N PHE A 190 -3.18 -0.06 5.70
CA PHE A 190 -2.55 1.13 6.28
C PHE A 190 -1.37 1.60 5.43
N HIS A 191 -0.91 2.81 5.70
CA HIS A 191 0.16 3.45 4.93
C HIS A 191 1.49 3.48 5.69
N PRO A 192 2.35 2.43 5.57
CA PRO A 192 3.68 2.44 6.18
C PRO A 192 4.60 3.52 5.58
N GLU A 193 4.26 4.06 4.41
CA GLU A 193 5.01 5.11 3.72
C GLU A 193 4.67 6.54 4.17
N LEU A 194 3.62 6.72 4.97
CA LEU A 194 3.19 8.06 5.38
C LEU A 194 3.73 8.46 6.74
N ASP A 195 4.63 9.43 6.74
CA ASP A 195 4.99 10.18 7.94
C ASP A 195 4.08 11.41 8.13
N LEU A 196 4.37 12.21 9.17
CA LEU A 196 3.58 13.39 9.49
C LEU A 196 3.54 14.39 8.33
N ALA A 197 4.65 14.61 7.63
CA ALA A 197 4.70 15.53 6.50
C ALA A 197 3.84 15.01 5.34
N GLY A 198 3.90 13.71 5.05
CA GLY A 198 3.10 13.07 4.01
C GLY A 198 1.60 13.12 4.29
N ILE A 199 1.17 12.84 5.52
CA ILE A 199 -0.28 12.91 5.84
C ILE A 199 -0.79 14.34 5.84
N GLU A 200 0.01 15.32 6.28
CA GLU A 200 -0.36 16.74 6.20
C GLU A 200 -0.47 17.22 4.75
N ASN A 201 0.43 16.75 3.87
CA ASN A 201 0.30 17.00 2.43
C ASN A 201 -1.02 16.44 1.88
N ARG A 202 -1.42 15.23 2.27
CA ARG A 202 -2.71 14.65 1.88
C ARG A 202 -3.88 15.47 2.41
N ILE A 203 -3.84 15.89 3.68
CA ILE A 203 -4.88 16.76 4.27
C ILE A 203 -5.05 18.02 3.41
N ASP A 204 -3.96 18.69 3.04
CA ASP A 204 -4.04 19.93 2.25
C ASP A 204 -4.55 19.73 0.82
N ASN A 205 -4.18 18.62 0.18
CA ASN A 205 -4.56 18.37 -1.22
C ASN A 205 -5.93 17.72 -1.40
N TYR A 206 -6.47 17.09 -0.34
CA TYR A 206 -7.72 16.30 -0.41
C TYR A 206 -8.94 16.97 0.20
N ALA A 207 -8.77 18.15 0.82
CA ALA A 207 -9.87 18.94 1.38
C ALA A 207 -10.94 19.24 0.32
N GLY A 208 -12.20 18.92 0.63
CA GLY A 208 -13.34 19.13 -0.28
C GLY A 208 -13.46 18.12 -1.43
N ARG A 209 -12.54 17.16 -1.55
CA ARG A 209 -12.60 16.06 -2.54
C ARG A 209 -12.82 14.70 -1.89
N TYR A 210 -12.11 14.44 -0.78
CA TYR A 210 -12.15 13.16 -0.07
C TYR A 210 -12.69 13.27 1.36
N TYR A 211 -12.76 14.49 1.89
CA TYR A 211 -13.35 14.78 3.19
C TYR A 211 -13.81 16.24 3.24
N GLU A 212 -14.71 16.55 4.19
CA GLU A 212 -15.24 17.91 4.38
C GLU A 212 -14.14 18.89 4.79
N ALA A 213 -13.93 19.96 4.01
CA ALA A 213 -12.82 20.90 4.24
C ALA A 213 -12.84 21.53 5.65
N ALA A 214 -14.02 21.70 6.25
CA ALA A 214 -14.17 22.20 7.62
C ALA A 214 -13.49 21.31 8.69
N ARG A 215 -13.29 20.02 8.40
CA ARG A 215 -12.67 19.04 9.32
C ARG A 215 -11.15 19.01 9.23
N ALA A 216 -10.52 19.74 8.29
CA ALA A 216 -9.07 19.72 8.09
C ALA A 216 -8.28 20.04 9.37
N LYS A 217 -8.76 21.02 10.16
CA LYS A 217 -8.12 21.42 11.43
C LYS A 217 -8.18 20.31 12.48
N GLU A 218 -9.32 19.65 12.61
CA GLU A 218 -9.53 18.55 13.55
C GLU A 218 -8.68 17.33 13.17
N ILE A 219 -8.74 16.92 11.90
CA ILE A 219 -7.96 15.80 11.36
C ILE A 219 -6.47 16.07 11.59
N ARG A 220 -5.99 17.28 11.30
CA ARG A 220 -4.59 17.66 11.51
C ARG A 220 -4.18 17.57 12.99
N ALA A 221 -5.04 17.99 13.90
CA ALA A 221 -4.77 17.87 15.34
C ALA A 221 -4.66 16.41 15.78
N MET A 222 -5.55 15.55 15.28
CA MET A 222 -5.54 14.11 15.59
C MET A 222 -4.28 13.42 15.04
N VAL A 223 -3.92 13.61 13.76
CA VAL A 223 -2.73 12.93 13.19
C VAL A 223 -1.43 13.33 13.90
N ARG A 224 -1.32 14.59 14.33
CA ARG A 224 -0.15 15.09 15.09
C ARG A 224 -0.01 14.49 16.48
N SER A 225 -1.11 13.99 17.05
CA SER A 225 -1.13 13.48 18.44
C SER A 225 -0.67 12.03 18.55
N VAL A 226 -0.42 11.35 17.41
CA VAL A 226 -0.19 9.91 17.36
C VAL A 226 1.19 9.60 16.79
N ASN A 227 1.93 8.70 17.44
CA ASN A 227 3.18 8.19 16.91
C ASN A 227 2.92 7.00 15.97
N VAL A 228 3.14 7.21 14.67
CA VAL A 228 3.04 6.16 13.64
C VAL A 228 4.40 5.54 13.27
N SER A 229 5.50 6.04 13.84
CA SER A 229 6.86 5.63 13.44
C SER A 229 7.12 4.11 13.45
N PRO A 230 6.50 3.29 14.32
CA PRO A 230 6.71 1.84 14.28
C PRO A 230 6.28 1.18 12.96
N CYS A 231 5.24 1.69 12.29
CA CYS A 231 4.70 1.05 11.07
C CYS A 231 5.66 1.16 9.87
N HIS A 232 6.53 2.17 9.85
CA HIS A 232 7.56 2.38 8.83
C HIS A 232 8.53 1.21 8.70
N SER A 233 8.70 0.44 9.79
CA SER A 233 9.59 -0.73 9.80
C SER A 233 9.17 -1.79 8.78
N VAL A 234 7.90 -1.85 8.36
CA VAL A 234 7.42 -2.74 7.29
C VAL A 234 8.20 -2.50 5.99
N LEU A 235 8.33 -1.24 5.57
CA LEU A 235 9.04 -0.89 4.33
C LEU A 235 10.53 -1.20 4.43
N SER A 236 11.18 -0.74 5.51
CA SER A 236 12.62 -0.96 5.70
C SER A 236 12.96 -2.45 5.87
N THR A 237 12.09 -3.24 6.50
CA THR A 237 12.26 -4.69 6.65
C THR A 237 12.05 -5.39 5.31
N PHE A 238 11.05 -5.02 4.51
CA PHE A 238 10.87 -5.56 3.16
C PHE A 238 12.14 -5.40 2.32
N VAL A 239 12.69 -4.18 2.26
CA VAL A 239 13.93 -3.91 1.52
C VAL A 239 15.09 -4.72 2.09
N ARG A 240 15.27 -4.75 3.41
CA ARG A 240 16.36 -5.49 4.05
C ARG A 240 16.30 -7.00 3.78
N LEU A 241 15.11 -7.59 3.75
CA LEU A 241 14.92 -9.03 3.50
C LEU A 241 15.22 -9.44 2.06
N HIS A 242 15.00 -8.54 1.10
CA HIS A 242 14.95 -8.89 -0.32
C HIS A 242 16.02 -8.22 -1.18
N ARG A 243 16.85 -7.35 -0.61
CA ARG A 243 18.01 -6.77 -1.27
C ARG A 243 18.98 -7.87 -1.71
N ARG A 244 19.23 -7.98 -3.02
CA ARG A 244 20.12 -8.96 -3.66
C ARG A 244 21.16 -8.28 -4.51
#